data_AF-A0A918UV93-F1
#
_entry.id   AF-A0A918UV93-F1
#
_cell.length_a   1.000
_cell.length_b   1.000
_cell.length_c   1.000
_cell.angle_alpha   90.00
_cell.angle_beta   90.00
_cell.angle_gamma   90.00
#
_symmetry.space_group_name_H-M   'P 1'
#
loop_
_entity.id
_entity.type
_entity.pdbx_description
1 polymer ?
#
loop_
_entity_poly.entity_id
_entity_poly.type
_entity_poly.pdbx_seq_one_letter_code
_entity_poly.pdbx_strand_id
1 'polypeptide(L)'
;MPFISSRALNEIADAINGLRNKVEALQRDTTALREGVHGQQTVIRDGLGRHRDTTVQPLNRINDEHTAIRGHVHQLAGPRSAEESRPAANLAPDEPQDDSLDKLLRAAAGISAAHLHTHRDNWAFLVENAGQDPHFRVPGKVTSEKRGAVKVVASGRSLVAALTSLRAVRQRTDVLPGTRTLARHLYARIEKTVQAVTEEPQTGEGDPVTIVIDDRPKTEEG
;
A
#
# COMPACT_ATOMS: atom_id res chain seq x y z
N MET A 1 -4.00 -33.50 68.14
CA MET A 1 -3.11 -33.68 66.97
C MET A 1 -3.77 -34.68 66.03
N PRO A 2 -4.26 -34.29 64.84
CA PRO A 2 -4.89 -35.24 63.93
C PRO A 2 -3.80 -36.04 63.20
N PHE A 3 -3.84 -37.37 63.30
CA PHE A 3 -2.96 -38.25 62.53
C PHE A 3 -3.48 -38.31 61.09
N ILE A 4 -2.69 -37.81 60.14
CA ILE A 4 -2.97 -38.02 58.71
C ILE A 4 -2.83 -39.52 58.45
N SER A 5 -3.94 -40.16 58.07
CA SER A 5 -3.98 -41.59 57.79
C SER A 5 -3.08 -41.91 56.58
N SER A 6 -2.30 -43.00 56.66
CA SER A 6 -1.37 -43.45 55.60
C SER A 6 -2.04 -43.58 54.23
N ARG A 7 -3.37 -43.79 54.18
CA ARG A 7 -4.16 -43.82 52.95
C ARG A 7 -4.20 -42.47 52.23
N ALA A 8 -4.37 -41.38 52.97
CA ALA A 8 -4.41 -40.03 52.40
C ALA A 8 -3.05 -39.61 51.83
N LEU A 9 -1.95 -40.04 52.47
CA LEU A 9 -0.60 -39.81 51.95
C LEU A 9 -0.34 -40.58 50.65
N ASN A 10 -0.84 -41.81 50.54
CA ASN A 10 -0.72 -42.61 49.32
C ASN A 10 -1.55 -42.01 48.16
N GLU A 11 -2.78 -41.55 48.42
CA GLU A 11 -3.62 -40.89 47.40
C GLU A 11 -2.99 -39.58 46.89
N ILE A 12 -2.35 -38.81 47.77
CA ILE A 12 -1.62 -37.60 47.38
C ILE A 12 -0.38 -37.96 46.53
N ALA A 13 0.36 -39.01 46.90
CA ALA A 13 1.52 -39.45 46.13
C ALA A 13 1.13 -39.91 44.71
N ASP A 14 0.04 -40.67 44.58
CA ASP A 14 -0.49 -41.11 43.29
C ASP A 14 -0.97 -39.92 42.44
N ALA A 15 -1.66 -38.95 43.05
CA ALA A 15 -2.09 -37.74 42.36
C ALA A 15 -0.90 -36.89 41.86
N ILE A 16 0.16 -36.76 42.67
CA ILE A 16 1.39 -36.03 42.28
C ILE A 16 2.09 -36.74 41.11
N ASN A 17 2.19 -38.06 41.15
CA ASN A 17 2.78 -38.84 40.06
C ASN A 17 1.94 -38.73 38.78
N GLY A 18 0.61 -38.77 38.89
CA GLY A 18 -0.30 -38.54 37.77
C GLY A 18 -0.17 -37.16 37.15
N LEU A 19 -0.02 -36.12 37.97
CA LEU A 19 0.22 -34.75 37.50
C LEU A 19 1.58 -34.61 36.81
N ARG A 20 2.64 -35.20 37.36
CA ARG A 20 3.98 -35.19 36.76
C ARG A 20 3.96 -35.79 35.35
N ASN A 21 3.34 -36.96 35.20
CA ASN A 21 3.22 -37.62 33.90
C ASN A 21 2.44 -36.77 32.88
N LYS A 22 1.39 -36.06 33.31
CA LYS A 22 0.64 -35.13 32.45
C LYS A 22 1.47 -33.93 32.02
N VAL A 23 2.27 -33.36 32.93
CA VAL A 23 3.17 -32.24 32.61
C VAL A 23 4.22 -32.68 31.60
N GLU A 24 4.82 -33.85 31.77
CA GLU A 24 5.79 -34.40 30.81
C GLU A 24 5.17 -34.70 29.44
N ALA A 25 3.92 -35.15 29.40
CA ALA A 25 3.18 -35.32 28.15
C ALA A 25 2.93 -33.98 27.45
N LEU A 26 2.43 -32.97 28.18
CA LEU A 26 2.19 -31.63 27.63
C LEU A 26 3.48 -30.94 27.15
N GLN A 27 4.59 -31.16 27.83
CA GLN A 27 5.90 -30.65 27.41
C GLN A 27 6.36 -31.29 26.08
N ARG A 28 6.15 -32.60 25.92
CA ARG A 28 6.44 -33.30 24.66
C ARG A 28 5.56 -32.78 23.52
N ASP A 29 4.26 -32.63 23.76
CA ASP A 29 3.32 -32.11 22.77
C ASP A 29 3.66 -30.68 22.34
N THR A 30 4.01 -29.81 23.31
CA THR A 30 4.40 -28.43 23.03
C THR A 30 5.67 -28.36 22.17
N THR A 31 6.62 -29.28 22.40
CA THR A 31 7.85 -29.36 21.62
C THR A 31 7.56 -29.81 20.19
N ALA A 32 6.75 -30.85 20.02
CA ALA A 32 6.33 -31.34 18.70
C ALA A 32 5.54 -30.27 17.91
N LEU A 33 4.65 -29.53 18.58
CA LEU A 33 3.91 -28.40 17.99
C LEU A 33 4.86 -27.29 17.53
N ARG A 34 5.85 -26.92 18.35
CA ARG A 34 6.83 -25.88 17.99
C ARG A 34 7.65 -26.29 16.76
N GLU A 35 8.09 -27.55 16.70
CA GLU A 35 8.81 -28.10 15.55
C GLU A 35 7.93 -28.12 14.29
N GLY A 36 6.67 -28.54 14.41
CA GLY A 36 5.70 -28.52 13.32
C GLY A 36 5.47 -27.12 12.75
N VAL A 37 5.32 -26.11 13.62
CA VAL A 37 5.16 -24.71 13.22
C VAL A 37 6.42 -24.19 12.51
N HIS A 38 7.62 -24.53 12.99
CA HIS A 38 8.87 -24.15 12.32
C HIS A 38 9.00 -24.81 10.93
N GLY A 39 8.61 -26.07 10.82
CA GLY A 39 8.55 -26.79 9.54
C GLY A 39 7.60 -26.10 8.56
N GLN A 40 6.37 -25.81 8.99
CA GLN A 40 5.38 -25.11 8.16
C GLN A 40 5.85 -23.71 7.74
N GLN A 41 6.45 -22.94 8.64
CA GLN A 41 6.94 -21.61 8.34
C GLN A 41 8.07 -21.63 7.30
N THR A 42 8.93 -22.66 7.34
CA THR A 42 10.00 -22.86 6.34
C THR A 42 9.41 -23.19 4.97
N VAL A 43 8.44 -24.12 4.91
CA VAL A 43 7.76 -24.48 3.65
C VAL A 43 7.02 -23.29 3.03
N ILE A 44 6.33 -22.48 3.85
CA ILE A 44 5.64 -21.28 3.39
C ILE A 44 6.64 -20.26 2.83
N ARG A 45 7.76 -20.04 3.53
CA ARG A 45 8.81 -19.10 3.09
C ARG A 45 9.42 -19.54 1.75
N ASP A 46 9.74 -20.82 1.61
CA ASP A 46 10.30 -21.38 0.39
C ASP A 46 9.30 -21.36 -0.78
N GLY A 47 8.02 -21.60 -0.50
CA GLY A 47 6.95 -21.49 -1.48
C GLY A 47 6.76 -20.06 -1.99
N LEU A 48 6.80 -19.08 -1.08
CA LEU A 48 6.73 -17.66 -1.43
C LEU A 48 7.97 -17.18 -2.20
N GLY A 49 9.16 -17.67 -1.84
CA GLY A 49 10.40 -17.42 -2.58
C GLY A 49 10.31 -17.93 -4.02
N ARG A 50 9.94 -19.20 -4.19
CA ARG A 50 9.72 -19.80 -5.51
C ARG A 50 8.67 -19.06 -6.33
N HIS A 51 7.53 -18.68 -5.73
CA HIS A 51 6.50 -17.91 -6.42
C HIS A 51 6.99 -16.52 -6.87
N ARG A 52 7.81 -15.85 -6.05
CA ARG A 52 8.45 -14.59 -6.42
C ARG A 52 9.37 -14.78 -7.63
N ASP A 53 10.16 -15.85 -7.65
CA ASP A 53 11.09 -16.11 -8.75
C ASP A 53 10.38 -16.58 -10.03
N THR A 54 9.29 -17.35 -9.93
CA THR A 54 8.55 -17.86 -11.10
C THR A 54 7.57 -16.86 -11.69
N THR A 55 7.03 -15.94 -10.88
CA THR A 55 5.94 -15.07 -11.31
C THR A 55 6.34 -13.60 -11.29
N VAL A 56 6.94 -13.14 -10.19
CA VAL A 56 7.23 -11.70 -10.04
C VAL A 56 8.44 -11.29 -10.87
N GLN A 57 9.52 -12.09 -10.91
CA GLN A 57 10.69 -11.76 -11.74
C GLN A 57 10.36 -11.72 -13.24
N PRO A 58 9.66 -12.71 -13.83
CA PRO A 58 9.31 -12.65 -15.25
C PRO A 58 8.39 -11.48 -15.59
N LEU A 59 7.46 -11.12 -14.70
CA LEU A 59 6.59 -9.95 -14.90
C LEU A 59 7.39 -8.65 -14.92
N ASN A 60 8.36 -8.49 -14.01
CA ASN A 60 9.25 -7.32 -14.03
C ASN A 60 10.07 -7.26 -15.33
N ARG A 61 10.61 -8.41 -15.76
CA ARG A 61 11.34 -8.50 -17.02
C ARG A 61 10.48 -8.12 -18.24
N ILE A 62 9.25 -8.63 -18.31
CA ILE A 62 8.30 -8.28 -19.38
C ILE A 62 7.97 -6.78 -19.34
N ASN A 63 7.84 -6.19 -18.15
CA ASN A 63 7.58 -4.77 -18.00
C ASN A 63 8.77 -3.90 -18.45
N ASP A 64 9.99 -4.33 -18.15
CA ASP A 64 11.22 -3.68 -18.62
C ASP A 64 11.35 -3.78 -20.15
N GLU A 65 11.08 -4.96 -20.72
CA GLU A 65 11.05 -5.18 -22.17
C GLU A 65 9.99 -4.30 -22.86
N HIS A 66 8.79 -4.19 -22.28
CA HIS A 66 7.73 -3.33 -22.82
C HIS A 66 8.10 -1.84 -22.74
N THR A 67 8.78 -1.42 -21.68
CA THR A 67 9.31 -0.05 -21.54
C THR A 67 10.38 0.24 -22.59
N ALA A 68 11.30 -0.71 -22.80
CA ALA A 68 12.33 -0.61 -23.82
C ALA A 68 11.71 -0.53 -25.22
N ILE A 69 10.73 -1.38 -25.55
CA ILE A 69 10.02 -1.35 -26.83
C ILE A 69 9.32 -0.01 -27.04
N ARG A 70 8.62 0.51 -26.03
CA ARG A 70 7.94 1.81 -26.13
C ARG A 70 8.94 2.95 -26.39
N GLY A 71 10.10 2.92 -25.73
CA GLY A 71 11.20 3.87 -25.99
C GLY A 71 11.70 3.80 -27.43
N HIS A 72 11.93 2.59 -27.96
CA HIS A 72 12.34 2.40 -29.36
C HIS A 72 11.26 2.84 -30.35
N VAL A 73 9.98 2.59 -30.07
CA VAL A 73 8.85 3.07 -30.89
C VAL A 73 8.80 4.60 -30.90
N HIS A 74 9.03 5.27 -29.76
CA HIS A 74 9.11 6.73 -29.72
C HIS A 74 10.32 7.27 -30.49
N GLN A 75 11.45 6.56 -30.47
CA GLN A 75 12.64 6.92 -31.22
C GLN A 75 12.47 6.73 -32.74
N LEU A 76 11.80 5.65 -33.16
CA LEU A 76 11.40 5.41 -34.55
C LEU A 76 10.31 6.38 -35.03
N ALA A 77 9.51 6.92 -34.11
CA ALA A 77 8.46 7.90 -34.38
C ALA A 77 8.95 9.36 -34.43
N GLY A 78 10.26 9.65 -34.31
CA GLY A 78 10.78 11.01 -34.43
C GLY A 78 11.02 11.47 -35.89
N PRO A 79 11.06 12.79 -36.16
CA PRO A 79 10.00 13.77 -36.07
C PRO A 79 9.40 14.05 -37.47
N ARG A 80 8.09 13.85 -37.67
CA ARG A 80 7.31 14.59 -38.68
C ARG A 80 6.54 15.69 -37.95
N SER A 81 7.27 16.76 -37.67
CA SER A 81 6.86 18.11 -37.22
C SER A 81 7.95 18.65 -36.28
N ALA A 82 9.14 18.90 -36.84
CA ALA A 82 10.19 19.65 -36.18
C ALA A 82 10.49 20.88 -37.03
N GLU A 83 9.58 21.85 -37.01
CA GLU A 83 9.89 23.23 -37.39
C GLU A 83 8.92 24.21 -36.71
N GLU A 84 8.83 24.14 -35.38
CA GLU A 84 8.61 25.32 -34.54
C GLU A 84 8.82 24.94 -33.07
N SER A 85 9.48 25.82 -32.32
CA SER A 85 9.76 25.75 -30.88
C SER A 85 11.08 25.09 -30.46
N ARG A 86 12.19 25.76 -30.77
CA ARG A 86 13.27 25.92 -29.78
C ARG A 86 12.88 27.08 -28.86
N PRO A 87 12.86 26.96 -27.53
CA PRO A 87 12.96 28.13 -26.69
C PRO A 87 14.44 28.52 -26.61
N ALA A 88 14.76 29.58 -27.34
CA ALA A 88 15.91 30.41 -27.02
C ALA A 88 15.80 30.86 -25.56
N ALA A 89 16.94 30.96 -24.89
CA ALA A 89 17.07 31.67 -23.64
C ALA A 89 16.46 33.07 -23.79
N ASN A 90 15.29 33.28 -23.20
CA ASN A 90 14.72 34.61 -23.05
C ASN A 90 14.05 34.68 -21.68
N LEU A 91 14.66 35.49 -20.81
CA LEU A 91 14.10 35.94 -19.55
C LEU A 91 12.88 36.83 -19.84
N ALA A 92 11.67 36.31 -19.62
CA ALA A 92 10.44 37.03 -19.22
C ALA A 92 9.19 36.14 -19.40
N PRO A 93 8.06 36.46 -18.75
CA PRO A 93 7.81 36.65 -17.33
C PRO A 93 7.12 35.41 -16.73
N ASP A 94 7.15 35.32 -15.40
CA ASP A 94 6.39 34.39 -14.53
C ASP A 94 5.07 33.91 -15.19
N GLU A 95 5.06 32.67 -15.70
CA GLU A 95 3.79 31.96 -15.96
C GLU A 95 3.03 31.94 -14.63
N PRO A 96 1.69 32.11 -14.63
CA PRO A 96 0.95 32.07 -13.38
C PRO A 96 1.22 30.72 -12.73
N GLN A 97 2.05 30.73 -11.69
CA GLN A 97 2.22 29.63 -10.78
C GLN A 97 0.81 29.14 -10.47
N ASP A 98 0.52 27.87 -10.75
CA ASP A 98 -0.74 27.28 -10.34
C ASP A 98 -0.69 27.17 -8.81
N ASP A 99 -0.91 28.30 -8.15
CA ASP A 99 -0.84 28.49 -6.71
C ASP A 99 -1.70 27.45 -5.99
N SER A 100 -2.75 26.96 -6.67
CA SER A 100 -3.62 25.89 -6.19
C SER A 100 -2.89 24.56 -6.07
N LEU A 101 -2.09 24.17 -7.08
CA LEU A 101 -1.28 22.96 -7.03
C LEU A 101 -0.19 23.06 -5.98
N ASP A 102 0.54 24.17 -5.94
CA ASP A 102 1.64 24.34 -4.99
C ASP A 102 1.13 24.31 -3.53
N LYS A 103 -0.04 24.91 -3.27
CA LYS A 103 -0.73 24.80 -1.98
C LYS A 103 -1.14 23.36 -1.68
N LEU A 104 -1.71 22.65 -2.65
CA LEU A 104 -2.15 21.26 -2.48
C LEU A 104 -0.97 20.31 -2.18
N LEU A 105 0.13 20.43 -2.93
CA LEU A 105 1.31 19.60 -2.73
C LEU A 105 1.98 19.91 -1.38
N ARG A 106 2.00 21.19 -0.96
CA ARG A 106 2.47 21.58 0.37
C ARG A 106 1.62 20.96 1.49
N ALA A 107 0.30 20.98 1.34
CA ALA A 107 -0.61 20.33 2.28
C ALA A 107 -0.36 18.82 2.35
N ALA A 108 -0.24 18.15 1.20
CA ALA A 108 0.09 16.73 1.14
C ALA A 108 1.42 16.40 1.84
N ALA A 109 2.45 17.23 1.63
CA ALA A 109 3.76 17.06 2.26
C ALA A 109 3.73 17.18 3.79
N GLY A 110 2.78 17.96 4.33
CA GLY A 110 2.56 18.10 5.78
C GLY A 110 1.90 16.89 6.44
N ILE A 111 1.34 15.96 5.66
CA ILE A 111 0.69 14.76 6.19
C ILE A 111 1.75 13.71 6.56
N SER A 112 1.88 13.43 7.86
CA SER A 112 2.80 12.40 8.36
C SER A 112 2.44 11.00 7.83
N ALA A 113 1.16 10.62 8.00
CA ALA A 113 0.62 9.36 7.51
C ALA A 113 -0.86 9.51 7.12
N ALA A 114 -1.26 8.83 6.05
CA ALA A 114 -2.64 8.72 5.60
C ALA A 114 -3.03 7.25 5.37
N HIS A 115 -4.21 6.87 5.83
CA HIS A 115 -4.86 5.62 5.48
C HIS A 115 -5.63 5.78 4.17
N LEU A 116 -5.16 5.15 3.11
CA LEU A 116 -5.89 5.02 1.86
C LEU A 116 -6.75 3.75 1.91
N HIS A 117 -8.07 3.92 1.80
CA HIS A 117 -9.03 2.83 1.69
C HIS A 117 -9.66 2.86 0.29
N THR A 118 -9.39 1.84 -0.52
CA THR A 118 -9.90 1.77 -1.90
C THR A 118 -9.99 0.33 -2.41
N HIS A 119 -10.61 0.11 -3.57
CA HIS A 119 -10.59 -1.19 -4.25
C HIS A 119 -9.16 -1.56 -4.69
N ARG A 120 -8.82 -2.85 -4.70
CA ARG A 120 -7.51 -3.36 -5.10
C ARG A 120 -7.05 -2.83 -6.46
N ASP A 121 -7.96 -2.72 -7.43
CA ASP A 121 -7.63 -2.28 -8.78
C ASP A 121 -7.32 -0.78 -8.85
N ASN A 122 -7.98 0.03 -8.02
CA ASN A 122 -7.66 1.45 -7.87
C ASN A 122 -6.27 1.65 -7.27
N TRP A 123 -5.94 0.83 -6.26
CA TRP A 123 -4.59 0.81 -5.69
C TRP A 123 -3.54 0.38 -6.74
N ALA A 124 -3.82 -0.68 -7.51
CA ALA A 124 -2.92 -1.14 -8.57
C ALA A 124 -2.69 -0.06 -9.62
N PHE A 125 -3.75 0.59 -10.09
CA PHE A 125 -3.67 1.72 -11.03
C PHE A 125 -2.84 2.88 -10.47
N LEU A 126 -3.01 3.20 -9.18
CA LEU A 126 -2.23 4.26 -8.54
C LEU A 126 -0.74 3.92 -8.53
N VAL A 127 -0.38 2.69 -8.17
CA VAL A 127 1.02 2.21 -8.15
C VAL A 127 1.60 2.16 -9.57
N GLU A 128 0.83 1.75 -10.57
CA GLU A 128 1.28 1.74 -11.97
C GLU A 128 1.69 3.13 -12.45
N ASN A 129 0.94 4.17 -12.06
CA ASN A 129 1.18 5.53 -12.53
C ASN A 129 2.13 6.33 -11.64
N ALA A 130 2.10 6.13 -10.32
CA ALA A 130 2.92 6.88 -9.37
C ALA A 130 4.20 6.14 -8.95
N GLY A 131 4.28 4.82 -9.16
CA GLY A 131 5.39 3.99 -8.70
C GLY A 131 6.75 4.33 -9.31
N GLN A 132 6.75 5.03 -10.45
CA GLN A 132 7.95 5.51 -11.13
C GLN A 132 8.44 6.87 -10.61
N ASP A 133 7.65 7.57 -9.79
CA ASP A 133 8.04 8.85 -9.20
C ASP A 133 9.10 8.63 -8.08
N PRO A 134 10.23 9.35 -8.07
CA PRO A 134 11.28 9.21 -7.05
C PRO A 134 10.79 9.42 -5.60
N HIS A 135 9.69 10.16 -5.43
CA HIS A 135 9.07 10.44 -4.15
C HIS A 135 8.04 9.39 -3.74
N PHE A 136 7.59 8.53 -4.65
CA PHE A 136 6.67 7.46 -4.30
C PHE A 136 7.40 6.36 -3.53
N ARG A 137 6.80 5.98 -2.41
CA ARG A 137 7.22 4.82 -1.62
C ARG A 137 6.05 3.86 -1.54
N VAL A 138 6.25 2.66 -2.09
CA VAL A 138 5.30 1.56 -1.95
C VAL A 138 5.21 1.20 -0.46
N PRO A 139 4.00 1.21 0.12
CA PRO A 139 3.82 0.92 1.54
C PRO A 139 4.25 -0.49 1.89
N GLY A 140 4.95 -0.65 3.02
CA GLY A 140 5.44 -1.96 3.47
C GLY A 140 4.32 -2.95 3.85
N LYS A 141 3.09 -2.46 4.08
CA LYS A 141 1.92 -3.29 4.38
C LYS A 141 0.70 -2.78 3.60
N VAL A 142 0.15 -3.66 2.77
CA VAL A 142 -1.17 -3.52 2.13
C VAL A 142 -2.08 -4.56 2.77
N THR A 143 -3.11 -4.12 3.47
CA THR A 143 -4.05 -5.04 4.13
C THR A 143 -5.26 -5.25 3.24
N SER A 144 -5.51 -6.48 2.83
CA SER A 144 -6.73 -6.82 2.09
C SER A 144 -7.93 -6.82 3.05
N GLU A 145 -9.02 -6.21 2.61
CA GLU A 145 -10.30 -6.18 3.30
C GLU A 145 -11.37 -6.96 2.50
N LYS A 146 -12.58 -7.04 3.05
CA LYS A 146 -13.71 -7.71 2.39
C LYS A 146 -14.06 -6.97 1.08
N ARG A 147 -14.68 -7.70 0.14
CA ARG A 147 -15.20 -7.14 -1.13
C ARG A 147 -14.13 -6.49 -2.02
N GLY A 148 -12.89 -6.98 -1.97
CA GLY A 148 -11.81 -6.51 -2.84
C GLY A 148 -11.21 -5.16 -2.43
N ALA A 149 -11.60 -4.60 -1.28
CA ALA A 149 -11.00 -3.40 -0.73
C ALA A 149 -9.61 -3.67 -0.16
N VAL A 150 -8.78 -2.62 -0.11
CA VAL A 150 -7.46 -2.62 0.51
C VAL A 150 -7.30 -1.38 1.37
N LYS A 151 -6.61 -1.53 2.49
CA LYS A 151 -6.14 -0.45 3.35
C LYS A 151 -4.64 -0.34 3.30
N VAL A 152 -4.16 0.87 3.02
CA VAL A 152 -2.77 1.16 2.73
C VAL A 152 -2.33 2.40 3.51
N VAL A 153 -1.12 2.37 4.08
CA VAL A 153 -0.54 3.55 4.77
C VAL A 153 0.36 4.30 3.79
N ALA A 154 -0.03 5.50 3.39
CA ALA A 154 0.77 6.39 2.53
C ALA A 154 1.35 7.55 3.35
N SER A 155 2.61 7.90 3.12
CA SER A 155 3.20 9.12 3.68
C SER A 155 2.84 10.33 2.82
N GLY A 156 2.97 11.54 3.38
CA GLY A 156 2.80 12.79 2.62
C GLY A 156 3.67 12.86 1.37
N ARG A 157 4.90 12.32 1.44
CA ARG A 157 5.80 12.21 0.28
C ARG A 157 5.23 11.34 -0.84
N SER A 158 4.62 10.20 -0.50
CA SER A 158 3.91 9.36 -1.48
C SER A 158 2.63 10.02 -2.00
N LEU A 159 1.94 10.84 -1.20
CA LEU A 159 0.77 11.61 -1.65
C LEU A 159 1.15 12.71 -2.66
N VAL A 160 2.27 13.41 -2.44
CA VAL A 160 2.83 14.36 -3.40
C VAL A 160 3.11 13.68 -4.74
N ALA A 161 3.81 12.54 -4.72
CA ALA A 161 4.08 11.74 -5.92
C ALA A 161 2.80 11.31 -6.64
N ALA A 162 1.81 10.82 -5.89
CA ALA A 162 0.52 10.40 -6.43
C ALA A 162 -0.22 11.56 -7.12
N LEU A 163 -0.34 12.72 -6.46
CA LEU A 163 -1.01 13.89 -7.02
C LEU A 163 -0.33 14.40 -8.30
N THR A 164 1.00 14.51 -8.29
CA THR A 164 1.79 14.91 -9.46
C THR A 164 1.60 13.95 -10.63
N SER A 165 1.72 12.64 -10.36
CA SER A 165 1.61 11.61 -11.39
C SER A 165 0.21 11.53 -12.00
N LEU A 166 -0.84 11.56 -11.16
CA LEU A 166 -2.23 11.52 -11.62
C LEU A 166 -2.60 12.80 -12.40
N ARG A 167 -2.05 13.97 -12.01
CA ARG A 167 -2.21 15.22 -12.76
C ARG A 167 -1.61 15.12 -14.16
N ALA A 168 -0.42 14.55 -14.30
CA ALA A 168 0.20 14.34 -15.59
C ALA A 168 -0.65 13.41 -16.47
N VAL A 169 -1.11 12.28 -15.91
CA VAL A 169 -1.92 11.30 -16.65
C VAL A 169 -3.28 11.87 -17.09
N ARG A 170 -3.95 12.67 -16.26
CA ARG A 170 -5.23 13.28 -16.64
C ARG A 170 -5.11 14.35 -17.74
N GLN A 171 -3.92 14.93 -17.92
CA GLN A 171 -3.63 15.97 -18.93
C GLN A 171 -3.12 15.39 -20.25
N ARG A 172 -2.63 14.15 -20.25
CA ARG A 172 -2.16 13.44 -21.44
C ARG A 172 -3.27 13.19 -22.45
N THR A 173 -3.02 13.55 -23.71
CA THR A 173 -3.93 13.32 -24.84
C THR A 173 -3.73 11.96 -25.51
N ASP A 174 -2.56 11.35 -25.31
CA ASP A 174 -2.08 10.10 -25.92
C ASP A 174 -2.48 8.82 -25.16
N VAL A 175 -3.18 8.96 -24.02
CA VAL A 175 -3.70 7.84 -23.22
C VAL A 175 -5.18 7.60 -23.48
N LEU A 176 -5.62 6.36 -23.26
CA LEU A 176 -7.03 5.97 -23.39
C LEU A 176 -7.94 6.88 -22.52
N PRO A 177 -9.14 7.25 -23.00
CA PRO A 177 -10.08 8.05 -22.23
C PRO A 177 -10.43 7.45 -20.85
N GLY A 178 -10.49 6.12 -20.75
CA GLY A 178 -10.71 5.40 -19.50
C GLY A 178 -9.60 5.63 -18.47
N THR A 179 -8.33 5.50 -18.89
CA THR A 179 -7.15 5.79 -18.05
C THR A 179 -7.17 7.23 -17.54
N ARG A 180 -7.47 8.19 -18.43
CA ARG A 180 -7.59 9.61 -18.06
C ARG A 180 -8.72 9.84 -17.05
N THR A 181 -9.84 9.16 -17.22
CA THR A 181 -11.00 9.26 -16.33
C THR A 181 -10.71 8.69 -14.95
N LEU A 182 -10.06 7.53 -14.87
CA LEU A 182 -9.61 6.93 -13.61
C LEU A 182 -8.63 7.85 -12.89
N ALA A 183 -7.64 8.39 -13.61
CA ALA A 183 -6.67 9.32 -13.04
C ALA A 183 -7.35 10.59 -12.49
N ARG A 184 -8.32 11.14 -13.23
CA ARG A 184 -9.11 12.30 -12.78
C ARG A 184 -9.91 11.99 -11.52
N HIS A 185 -10.54 10.82 -11.45
CA HIS A 185 -11.34 10.40 -10.29
C HIS A 185 -10.46 10.23 -9.03
N LEU A 186 -9.37 9.48 -9.15
CA LEU A 186 -8.41 9.28 -8.06
C LEU A 186 -7.81 10.59 -7.58
N TYR A 187 -7.39 11.46 -8.51
CA TYR A 187 -6.85 12.77 -8.19
C TYR A 187 -7.87 13.60 -7.39
N ALA A 188 -9.12 13.69 -7.86
CA ALA A 188 -10.15 14.49 -7.21
C ALA A 188 -10.46 14.02 -5.78
N ARG A 189 -10.46 12.70 -5.54
CA ARG A 189 -10.70 12.13 -4.21
C ARG A 189 -9.55 12.43 -3.24
N ILE A 190 -8.30 12.28 -3.69
CA ILE A 190 -7.13 12.60 -2.86
C ILE A 190 -7.07 14.11 -2.60
N GLU A 191 -7.26 14.93 -3.62
CA GLU A 191 -7.29 16.39 -3.53
C GLU A 191 -8.31 16.87 -2.50
N LYS A 192 -9.55 16.38 -2.58
CA LYS A 192 -10.61 16.74 -1.64
C LYS A 192 -10.23 16.46 -0.19
N THR A 193 -9.66 15.29 0.10
CA THR A 193 -9.27 14.95 1.47
C THR A 193 -8.07 15.77 1.95
N VAL A 194 -7.06 15.99 1.09
CA VAL A 194 -5.89 16.80 1.45
C VAL A 194 -6.27 18.27 1.69
N GLN A 195 -7.21 18.81 0.92
CA GLN A 195 -7.75 20.16 1.14
C GLN A 195 -8.49 20.27 2.48
N ALA A 196 -9.32 19.28 2.83
CA ALA A 196 -10.03 19.28 4.12
C ALA A 196 -9.07 19.28 5.32
N VAL A 197 -7.91 18.60 5.22
CA VAL A 197 -6.86 18.64 6.25
C VAL A 197 -6.23 20.04 6.38
N THR A 198 -6.21 20.83 5.31
CA THR A 198 -5.71 22.21 5.33
C THR A 198 -6.69 23.17 5.99
N GLU A 199 -7.99 22.92 5.80
CA GLU A 199 -9.07 23.74 6.38
C GLU A 199 -9.21 23.50 7.89
N GLU A 200 -9.00 22.25 8.35
CA GLU A 200 -9.09 21.85 9.76
C GLU A 200 -7.85 21.07 10.21
N PRO A 201 -6.68 21.72 10.35
CA PRO A 201 -5.45 21.05 10.73
C PRO A 201 -5.50 20.58 12.18
N GLN A 202 -5.40 19.26 12.40
CA GLN A 202 -5.19 18.69 13.72
C GLN A 202 -3.68 18.62 14.01
N THR A 203 -3.19 19.51 14.87
CA THR A 203 -1.82 19.47 15.41
C THR A 203 -1.81 18.68 16.73
N GLY A 204 -1.20 17.49 16.74
CA GLY A 204 -1.05 16.65 17.95
C GLY A 204 -1.03 15.15 17.68
N GLU A 205 -1.17 14.35 18.74
CA GLU A 205 -1.39 12.90 18.66
C GLU A 205 -2.86 12.64 18.25
N GLY A 206 -3.11 12.70 16.94
CA GLY A 206 -4.42 12.45 16.33
C GLY A 206 -4.39 11.24 15.40
N ASP A 207 -5.58 10.76 15.01
CA ASP A 207 -5.69 9.65 14.06
C ASP A 207 -5.13 10.03 12.68
N PRO A 208 -4.41 9.12 11.98
CA PRO A 208 -3.95 9.37 10.63
C PRO A 208 -5.10 9.72 9.67
N VAL A 209 -4.84 10.66 8.76
CA VAL A 209 -5.80 11.13 7.75
C VAL A 209 -6.36 9.94 6.97
N THR A 210 -7.68 9.81 6.86
CA THR A 210 -8.30 8.70 6.11
C THR A 210 -8.83 9.18 4.76
N ILE A 211 -8.26 8.66 3.67
CA ILE A 211 -8.67 8.91 2.29
C ILE A 211 -9.50 7.71 1.82
N VAL A 212 -10.78 7.92 1.55
CA VAL A 212 -11.69 6.88 1.04
C VAL A 212 -11.97 7.11 -0.44
N ILE A 213 -11.61 6.12 -1.25
CA ILE A 213 -11.87 6.09 -2.70
C ILE A 213 -12.80 4.90 -2.97
N ASP A 214 -14.05 5.08 -2.57
CA ASP A 214 -15.16 4.13 -2.72
C ASP A 214 -16.49 4.92 -2.76
N ASP A 215 -17.08 5.02 -3.94
CA ASP A 215 -18.31 5.76 -4.17
C ASP A 215 -19.51 4.83 -3.97
N ARG A 216 -20.00 4.77 -2.74
CA ARG A 216 -21.22 4.03 -2.40
C ARG A 216 -22.43 4.96 -2.47
N PRO A 217 -23.60 4.48 -2.95
CA PRO A 217 -24.82 5.25 -2.86
C PRO A 217 -25.11 5.58 -1.40
N LYS A 218 -25.58 6.82 -1.14
CA LYS A 218 -26.13 7.16 0.18
C LYS A 218 -27.28 6.19 0.44
N THR A 219 -27.18 5.41 1.51
CA THR A 219 -28.36 4.69 2.01
C THR A 219 -29.22 5.76 2.66
N GLU A 220 -30.38 6.06 2.08
CA GLU A 220 -31.39 6.84 2.78
C GLU A 220 -31.83 6.00 3.97
N GLU A 221 -31.42 6.40 5.18
CA GLU A 221 -32.02 5.90 6.42
C GLU A 221 -33.46 6.41 6.42
N GLY A 222 -34.42 5.48 6.26
CA GLY A 222 -35.84 5.72 6.47
C GLY A 222 -36.22 5.64 7.94
#